data_AF-A0AAD6ZXP4-F1
#
_entry.id   AF-A0AAD6ZXP4-F1
#
_cell.length_a   1.000
_cell.length_b   1.000
_cell.length_c   1.000
_cell.angle_alpha   90.00
_cell.angle_beta   90.00
_cell.angle_gamma   90.00
#
_symmetry.space_group_name_H-M   'P 1'
#
loop_
_entity.id
_entity.type
_entity.pdbx_description
1 polymer ?
#
loop_
_entity_poly.entity_id
_entity_poly.type
_entity_poly.pdbx_seq_one_letter_code
_entity_poly.pdbx_strand_id
1 'polypeptide(L)'
;MDIPVEEAMEVLHSVKAVVGPDDDYYTIVAAEQTIAAAEAKRKKELDELHANLKALSKIVESARVSATRPSSVPSPEAHTSFLNELDGTSLSLAKSIKETEGSLASKEGELAALKDAARRLEDYDPAAEHEKELDGTVLRLQIYKGLGFEPVPDKHGNIAKILVRGQSADIHVVDFNNGKPDLEYTQLLWKLACS
;
A
#
# COMPACT_ATOMS: atom_id res chain seq x y z
N MET A 1 -81.94 -29.70 -90.85
CA MET A 1 -81.14 -28.89 -91.77
C MET A 1 -79.96 -29.74 -92.13
N ASP A 2 -80.07 -30.44 -93.26
CA ASP A 2 -79.01 -31.30 -93.78
C ASP A 2 -78.00 -30.40 -94.49
N ILE A 3 -76.78 -30.35 -93.97
CA ILE A 3 -75.69 -29.57 -94.57
C ILE A 3 -75.33 -30.28 -95.89
N PRO A 4 -75.29 -29.58 -97.04
CA PRO A 4 -74.83 -30.15 -98.30
C PRO A 4 -73.43 -30.75 -98.14
N VAL A 5 -73.23 -31.93 -98.73
CA VAL A 5 -71.96 -32.68 -98.60
C VAL A 5 -70.76 -31.87 -99.10
N GLU A 6 -70.92 -31.06 -100.16
CA GLU A 6 -69.90 -30.12 -100.62
C GLU A 6 -69.47 -29.09 -99.56
N GLU A 7 -70.43 -28.51 -98.82
CA GLU A 7 -70.14 -27.50 -97.80
C GLU A 7 -69.44 -28.14 -96.59
N ALA A 8 -69.81 -29.37 -96.24
CA ALA A 8 -69.10 -30.16 -95.23
C ALA A 8 -67.65 -30.51 -95.66
N MET A 9 -67.41 -30.75 -96.95
CA MET A 9 -66.05 -31.01 -97.46
C MET A 9 -65.17 -29.75 -97.46
N GLU A 10 -65.71 -28.58 -97.79
CA GLU A 10 -64.97 -27.32 -97.65
C GLU A 10 -64.64 -27.01 -96.19
N VAL A 11 -65.58 -27.25 -95.26
CA VAL A 11 -65.32 -27.10 -93.82
C VAL A 11 -64.23 -28.08 -93.37
N LEU A 12 -64.27 -29.35 -93.78
CA LEU A 12 -63.23 -30.32 -93.44
C LEU A 12 -61.85 -29.94 -94.03
N HIS A 13 -61.80 -29.41 -95.25
CA HIS A 13 -60.57 -28.94 -95.85
C HIS A 13 -60.01 -27.69 -95.15
N SER A 14 -60.87 -26.76 -94.74
CA SER A 14 -60.45 -25.58 -93.98
C SER A 14 -59.97 -25.96 -92.58
N VAL A 15 -60.64 -26.90 -91.90
CA VAL A 15 -60.19 -27.43 -90.60
C VAL A 15 -58.84 -28.12 -90.74
N LYS A 16 -58.61 -28.91 -91.80
CA LYS A 16 -57.30 -29.54 -92.06
C LYS A 16 -56.19 -28.52 -92.32
N ALA A 17 -56.51 -27.38 -92.92
CA ALA A 17 -55.54 -26.32 -93.17
C ALA A 17 -55.24 -25.48 -91.91
N VAL A 18 -56.21 -25.37 -91.00
CA VAL A 18 -56.08 -24.65 -89.72
C VAL A 18 -55.41 -25.51 -88.65
N VAL A 19 -55.64 -26.82 -88.64
CA VAL A 19 -55.00 -27.76 -87.72
C VAL A 19 -53.64 -28.14 -88.29
N GLY A 20 -52.59 -27.44 -87.85
CA GLY A 20 -51.19 -27.71 -88.18
C GLY A 20 -50.51 -28.56 -87.10
N PRO A 21 -50.49 -29.90 -87.20
CA PRO A 21 -50.02 -30.77 -86.11
C PRO A 21 -48.51 -30.63 -85.86
N ASP A 22 -47.77 -30.23 -86.90
CA ASP A 22 -46.33 -30.00 -86.81
C ASP A 22 -46.01 -28.79 -85.91
N ASP A 23 -46.80 -27.71 -85.99
CA ASP A 23 -46.60 -26.50 -85.17
C ASP A 23 -46.92 -26.76 -83.69
N ASP A 24 -47.99 -27.52 -83.43
CA ASP A 24 -48.33 -28.01 -82.09
C ASP A 24 -47.22 -28.93 -81.55
N TYR A 25 -46.67 -29.81 -82.37
CA TYR A 25 -45.55 -30.67 -81.99
C TYR A 25 -44.30 -29.86 -81.61
N TYR A 26 -43.90 -28.88 -82.44
CA TYR A 26 -42.77 -28.01 -82.11
C TYR A 26 -43.00 -27.20 -80.83
N THR A 27 -44.24 -26.76 -80.60
CA THR A 27 -44.62 -26.05 -79.37
C THR A 27 -44.53 -26.95 -78.14
N ILE A 28 -44.98 -28.20 -78.23
CA ILE A 28 -44.87 -29.19 -77.14
C ILE A 28 -43.40 -29.49 -76.85
N VAL A 29 -42.59 -29.75 -77.88
CA VAL A 29 -41.15 -30.03 -77.71
C VAL A 29 -40.43 -28.82 -77.09
N ALA A 30 -40.75 -27.60 -77.54
CA ALA A 30 -40.21 -26.38 -76.94
C ALA A 30 -40.64 -26.27 -75.46
N ALA A 31 -41.91 -26.52 -75.15
CA ALA A 31 -42.41 -26.52 -73.77
C ALA A 31 -41.70 -27.55 -72.89
N GLU A 32 -41.52 -28.79 -73.36
CA GLU A 32 -40.78 -29.84 -72.65
C GLU A 32 -39.32 -29.43 -72.39
N GLN A 33 -38.65 -28.82 -73.37
CA GLN A 33 -37.31 -28.30 -73.18
C GLN A 33 -37.26 -27.17 -72.14
N THR A 34 -38.24 -26.26 -72.14
CA THR A 34 -38.32 -25.21 -71.11
C THR A 34 -38.58 -25.79 -69.72
N ILE A 35 -39.42 -26.82 -69.60
CA ILE A 35 -39.71 -27.50 -68.34
C ILE A 35 -38.46 -28.22 -67.83
N ALA A 36 -37.79 -28.99 -68.68
CA ALA A 36 -36.55 -29.67 -68.33
C ALA A 36 -35.45 -28.69 -67.89
N ALA A 37 -35.31 -27.55 -68.58
CA ALA A 37 -34.38 -26.49 -68.19
C ALA A 37 -34.77 -25.85 -66.84
N ALA A 38 -36.06 -25.61 -66.60
CA ALA A 38 -36.56 -25.06 -65.34
C ALA A 38 -36.36 -26.02 -64.16
N GLU A 39 -36.57 -27.32 -64.35
CA GLU A 39 -36.32 -28.35 -63.36
C GLU A 39 -34.83 -28.47 -63.03
N ALA A 40 -33.97 -28.47 -64.04
CA ALA A 40 -32.52 -28.48 -63.85
C ALA A 40 -32.06 -27.25 -63.05
N LYS A 41 -32.61 -26.07 -63.35
CA LYS A 41 -32.34 -24.84 -62.60
C LYS A 41 -32.81 -24.93 -61.16
N ARG A 42 -34.06 -25.36 -60.91
CA ARG A 42 -34.59 -25.56 -59.55
C ARG A 42 -33.78 -26.55 -58.74
N LYS A 43 -33.35 -27.65 -59.36
CA LYS A 43 -32.51 -28.66 -58.69
C LYS A 43 -31.17 -28.06 -58.29
N LYS A 44 -30.52 -27.31 -59.20
CA LYS A 44 -29.26 -26.62 -58.90
C LYS A 44 -29.42 -25.60 -57.77
N GLU A 45 -30.49 -24.80 -57.80
CA GLU A 45 -30.79 -23.84 -56.73
C GLU A 45 -31.02 -24.54 -55.38
N LEU A 46 -31.75 -25.66 -55.36
CA LEU A 46 -31.94 -26.46 -54.14
C LEU A 46 -30.63 -27.04 -53.61
N ASP A 47 -29.78 -27.56 -54.50
CA ASP A 47 -28.48 -28.12 -54.12
C ASP A 47 -27.56 -27.01 -53.56
N GLU A 48 -27.55 -25.83 -54.17
CA GLU A 48 -26.81 -24.65 -53.69
C GLU A 48 -27.34 -24.17 -52.33
N LEU A 49 -28.66 -24.09 -52.15
CA LEU A 49 -29.28 -23.72 -50.88
C LEU A 49 -28.97 -24.75 -49.77
N HIS A 50 -29.03 -26.04 -50.07
CA HIS A 50 -28.66 -27.10 -49.13
C HIS A 50 -27.18 -27.05 -48.76
N ALA A 51 -26.29 -26.80 -49.72
CA ALA A 51 -24.87 -26.63 -49.47
C ALA A 51 -24.61 -25.41 -48.56
N ASN A 52 -25.28 -24.29 -48.83
CA ASN A 52 -25.19 -23.07 -48.02
C ASN A 52 -25.71 -23.28 -46.60
N LEU A 53 -26.85 -23.96 -46.44
CA LEU A 53 -27.42 -24.29 -45.13
C LEU A 53 -26.42 -25.15 -44.32
N LYS A 54 -25.86 -26.19 -44.95
CA LYS A 54 -24.87 -27.06 -44.30
C LYS A 54 -23.61 -26.30 -43.89
N ALA A 55 -23.14 -25.38 -44.73
CA ALA A 55 -21.99 -24.53 -44.41
C ALA A 55 -22.29 -23.61 -43.23
N LEU A 56 -23.43 -22.92 -43.24
CA LEU A 56 -23.88 -22.05 -42.14
C LEU A 56 -24.06 -22.83 -40.83
N SER A 57 -24.66 -24.03 -40.89
CA SER A 57 -24.83 -24.90 -39.72
C SER A 57 -23.48 -25.28 -39.10
N LYS A 58 -22.47 -25.60 -39.92
CA LYS A 58 -21.12 -25.87 -39.44
C LYS A 58 -20.46 -24.65 -38.79
N ILE A 59 -20.67 -23.46 -39.38
CA ILE A 59 -20.17 -22.20 -38.81
C ILE A 59 -20.83 -21.95 -37.45
N VAL A 60 -22.15 -22.10 -37.35
CA VAL A 60 -22.88 -21.92 -36.08
C VAL A 60 -22.40 -22.90 -35.02
N GLU A 61 -22.20 -24.17 -35.34
CA GLU A 61 -21.70 -25.13 -34.35
C GLU A 61 -20.27 -24.81 -33.92
N SER A 62 -19.41 -24.40 -34.87
CA SER A 62 -18.04 -23.96 -34.53
C SER A 62 -18.04 -22.69 -33.66
N ALA A 63 -18.94 -21.75 -33.93
CA ALA A 63 -19.11 -20.54 -33.14
C ALA A 63 -19.69 -20.86 -31.76
N ARG A 64 -20.61 -21.83 -31.66
CA ARG A 64 -21.18 -22.32 -30.40
C ARG A 64 -20.11 -22.94 -29.52
N VAL A 65 -19.29 -23.84 -30.08
CA VAL A 65 -18.15 -24.45 -29.38
C VAL A 65 -17.14 -23.39 -28.94
N SER A 66 -16.88 -22.39 -29.79
CA SER A 66 -15.95 -21.29 -29.47
C SER A 66 -16.49 -20.29 -28.44
N ALA A 67 -17.82 -20.09 -28.41
CA ALA A 67 -18.50 -19.20 -27.48
C ALA A 67 -18.75 -19.86 -26.12
N THR A 68 -18.83 -21.19 -26.05
CA THR A 68 -18.78 -21.91 -24.77
C THR A 68 -17.41 -21.82 -24.16
N ARG A 69 -17.36 -21.51 -22.86
CA ARG A 69 -16.12 -21.47 -22.09
C ARG A 69 -15.42 -22.84 -22.19
N PRO A 70 -14.13 -22.92 -22.54
CA PRO A 70 -13.41 -24.18 -22.58
C PRO A 70 -13.45 -24.86 -21.21
N SER A 71 -13.56 -26.19 -21.17
CA SER A 71 -13.55 -26.96 -19.92
C SER A 71 -12.25 -26.85 -19.12
N SER A 72 -11.18 -26.32 -19.75
CA SER A 72 -9.91 -26.02 -19.10
C SER A 72 -9.94 -24.77 -18.22
N VAL A 73 -10.97 -23.91 -18.34
CA VAL A 73 -11.10 -22.70 -17.54
C VAL A 73 -12.04 -22.98 -16.37
N PRO A 74 -11.75 -22.53 -15.14
CA PRO A 74 -12.63 -22.71 -13.97
C PRO A 74 -14.07 -22.28 -14.26
N SER A 75 -15.06 -22.78 -13.52
CA SER A 75 -16.43 -22.28 -13.65
C SER A 75 -16.50 -20.77 -13.34
N PRO A 76 -17.54 -20.06 -13.79
CA PRO A 76 -17.75 -18.66 -13.43
C PRO A 76 -17.76 -18.47 -11.91
N GLU A 77 -18.40 -19.37 -11.15
CA GLU A 77 -18.42 -19.29 -9.69
C GLU A 77 -17.04 -19.57 -9.07
N ALA A 78 -16.31 -20.54 -9.59
CA ALA A 78 -14.96 -20.83 -9.12
C ALA A 78 -14.00 -19.65 -9.38
N HIS A 79 -14.17 -18.96 -10.51
CA HIS A 79 -13.39 -17.78 -10.84
C HIS A 79 -13.72 -16.59 -9.94
N THR A 80 -15.00 -16.32 -9.68
CA THR A 80 -15.39 -15.24 -8.76
C THR A 80 -14.97 -15.53 -7.33
N SER A 81 -15.08 -16.78 -6.87
CA SER A 81 -14.55 -17.19 -5.58
C SER A 81 -13.04 -16.95 -5.47
N PHE A 82 -12.28 -17.32 -6.51
CA PHE A 82 -10.84 -17.09 -6.55
C PHE A 82 -10.47 -15.60 -6.57
N LEU A 83 -11.21 -14.77 -7.31
CA LEU A 83 -11.01 -13.33 -7.31
C LEU A 83 -11.28 -12.71 -5.93
N ASN A 84 -12.37 -13.13 -5.26
CA ASN A 84 -12.68 -12.66 -3.91
C ASN A 84 -11.62 -13.07 -2.89
N GLU A 85 -11.08 -14.29 -3.01
CA GLU A 85 -9.98 -14.76 -2.17
C GLU A 85 -8.72 -13.92 -2.43
N LEU A 86 -8.38 -13.67 -3.69
CA LEU A 86 -7.25 -12.84 -4.08
C LEU A 86 -7.39 -11.41 -3.53
N ASP A 87 -8.58 -10.80 -3.65
CA ASP A 87 -8.86 -9.48 -3.10
C ASP A 87 -8.73 -9.46 -1.57
N GLY A 88 -9.21 -10.52 -0.90
CA GLY A 88 -9.01 -10.71 0.53
C GLY A 88 -7.53 -10.77 0.93
N THR A 89 -6.72 -11.52 0.18
CA THR A 89 -5.26 -11.60 0.43
C THR A 89 -4.56 -10.27 0.17
N SER A 90 -4.95 -9.55 -0.88
CA SER A 90 -4.40 -8.23 -1.23
C SER A 90 -4.66 -7.21 -0.12
N LEU A 91 -5.89 -7.16 0.40
CA LEU A 91 -6.26 -6.28 1.51
C LEU A 91 -5.53 -6.65 2.81
N SER A 92 -5.41 -7.94 3.11
CA SER A 92 -4.67 -8.43 4.28
C SER A 92 -3.20 -8.04 4.22
N LEU A 93 -2.57 -8.22 3.05
CA LEU A 93 -1.17 -7.90 2.82
C LEU A 93 -0.93 -6.38 2.89
N ALA A 94 -1.81 -5.57 2.30
CA ALA A 94 -1.75 -4.12 2.41
C ALA A 94 -1.88 -3.63 3.86
N LYS A 95 -2.74 -4.27 4.66
CA LYS A 95 -2.86 -3.97 6.10
C LYS A 95 -1.58 -4.33 6.85
N SER A 96 -1.03 -5.52 6.59
CA SER A 96 0.22 -5.97 7.20
C SER A 96 1.39 -5.03 6.86
N ILE A 97 1.50 -4.59 5.60
CA ILE A 97 2.51 -3.60 5.19
C ILE A 97 2.36 -2.33 6.01
N LYS A 98 1.15 -1.75 6.08
CA LYS A 98 0.92 -0.51 6.86
C LYS A 98 1.26 -0.67 8.34
N GLU A 99 0.96 -1.82 8.93
CA GLU A 99 1.30 -2.10 10.32
C GLU A 99 2.83 -2.18 10.52
N THR A 100 3.54 -2.85 9.60
CA THR A 100 5.01 -2.91 9.65
C THR A 100 5.66 -1.56 9.40
N GLU A 101 5.14 -0.74 8.49
CA GLU A 101 5.62 0.62 8.24
C GLU A 101 5.39 1.53 9.45
N GLY A 102 4.23 1.41 10.11
CA GLY A 102 3.96 2.13 11.36
C GLY A 102 4.90 1.74 12.48
N SER A 103 5.19 0.43 12.63
CA SER A 103 6.17 -0.06 13.60
C SER A 103 7.58 0.45 13.30
N LEU A 104 7.97 0.43 12.01
CA LEU A 104 9.26 0.95 11.56
C LEU A 104 9.40 2.44 11.88
N ALA A 105 8.40 3.26 11.53
CA ALA A 105 8.41 4.70 11.82
C ALA A 105 8.52 4.99 13.34
N SER A 106 7.82 4.21 14.18
CA SER A 106 7.96 4.31 15.64
C SER A 106 9.39 4.00 16.10
N LYS A 107 9.99 2.94 15.57
CA LYS A 107 11.35 2.52 15.94
C LYS A 107 12.41 3.50 15.44
N GLU A 108 12.23 4.06 14.25
CA GLU A 108 13.10 5.12 13.73
C GLU A 108 13.01 6.39 14.58
N GLY A 109 11.80 6.75 15.05
CA GLY A 109 11.61 7.86 15.99
C GLY A 109 12.29 7.64 17.33
N GLU A 110 12.14 6.44 17.93
CA GLU A 110 12.85 6.05 19.15
C GLU A 110 14.37 6.11 18.95
N LEU A 111 14.87 5.58 17.83
CA LEU A 111 16.29 5.55 17.50
C LEU A 111 16.85 6.97 17.36
N ALA A 112 16.12 7.88 16.70
CA ALA A 112 16.49 9.28 16.59
C ALA A 112 16.56 9.95 17.99
N ALA A 113 15.55 9.75 18.83
CA ALA A 113 15.53 10.28 20.19
C ALA A 113 16.68 9.76 21.05
N LEU A 114 17.00 8.46 20.95
CA LEU A 114 18.13 7.85 21.66
C LEU A 114 19.47 8.40 21.17
N LYS A 115 19.64 8.60 19.85
CA LYS A 115 20.84 9.23 19.30
C LYS A 115 21.04 10.65 19.81
N ASP A 116 19.97 11.44 19.88
CA ASP A 116 20.03 12.79 20.40
C ASP A 116 20.35 12.79 21.91
N ALA A 117 19.75 11.89 22.68
CA ALA A 117 20.07 11.73 24.10
C ALA A 117 21.52 11.29 24.32
N ALA A 118 22.03 10.36 23.51
CA ALA A 118 23.43 9.91 23.58
C ALA A 118 24.40 11.06 23.29
N ARG A 119 24.15 11.86 22.25
CA ARG A 119 24.97 13.06 21.94
C ARG A 119 24.97 14.05 23.10
N ARG A 120 23.81 14.34 23.68
CA ARG A 120 23.71 15.22 24.85
C ARG A 120 24.53 14.71 26.04
N LEU A 121 24.61 13.39 26.20
CA LEU A 121 25.37 12.76 27.26
C LEU A 121 26.88 12.74 26.97
N GLU A 122 27.27 12.59 25.70
CA GLU A 122 28.67 12.73 25.24
C GLU A 122 29.19 14.16 25.44
N ASP A 123 28.34 15.16 25.21
CA ASP A 123 28.66 16.58 25.41
C ASP A 123 28.59 17.00 26.90
N TYR A 124 28.02 16.18 27.77
CA TYR A 124 27.88 16.47 29.20
C TYR A 124 29.18 16.16 29.93
N ASP A 125 29.84 17.19 30.47
CA ASP A 125 31.00 17.06 31.35
C ASP A 125 30.56 17.14 32.83
N PRO A 126 30.54 16.00 33.56
CA PRO A 126 30.15 15.98 34.96
C PRO A 126 31.12 16.76 35.86
N ALA A 127 32.39 16.88 35.48
CA ALA A 127 33.39 17.56 36.31
C ALA A 127 33.16 19.09 36.29
N ALA A 128 32.87 19.65 35.11
CA ALA A 128 32.55 21.06 34.97
C ALA A 128 31.23 21.46 35.65
N GLU A 129 30.22 20.58 35.64
CA GLU A 129 28.96 20.84 36.35
C GLU A 129 29.13 20.69 37.87
N HIS A 130 29.89 19.69 38.33
CA HIS A 130 30.18 19.54 39.75
C HIS A 130 31.03 20.69 40.30
N GLU A 131 31.92 21.29 39.51
CA GLU A 131 32.66 22.50 39.87
C GLU A 131 31.75 23.72 40.03
N LYS A 132 30.66 23.82 39.24
CA LYS A 132 29.65 24.88 39.39
C LYS A 132 28.73 24.66 40.59
N GLU A 133 28.40 23.41 40.90
CA GLU A 133 27.50 23.05 42.00
C GLU A 133 28.20 23.00 43.37
N LEU A 134 29.48 22.62 43.41
CA LEU A 134 30.29 22.67 44.62
C LEU A 134 30.65 24.12 44.94
N ASP A 135 29.95 24.72 45.89
CA ASP A 135 30.37 25.97 46.50
C ASP A 135 31.72 25.75 47.21
N GLY A 136 32.81 26.18 46.56
CA GLY A 136 34.16 26.11 47.10
C GLY A 136 34.30 26.76 48.48
N THR A 137 33.37 27.65 48.86
CA THR A 137 33.27 28.23 50.19
C THR A 137 32.89 27.18 51.23
N VAL A 138 31.89 26.34 50.95
CA VAL A 138 31.44 25.26 51.85
C VAL A 138 32.57 24.25 52.09
N LEU A 139 33.28 23.86 51.01
CA LEU A 139 34.41 22.94 51.13
C LEU A 139 35.55 23.54 51.96
N ARG A 140 35.90 24.81 51.72
CA ARG A 140 36.90 25.52 52.52
C ARG A 140 36.48 25.62 54.00
N LEU A 141 35.22 25.93 54.28
CA LEU A 141 34.68 25.98 55.64
C LEU A 141 34.73 24.61 56.32
N GLN A 142 34.44 23.52 55.60
CA GLN A 142 34.56 22.16 56.13
C GLN A 142 36.02 21.77 56.42
N ILE A 143 36.96 22.17 55.54
CA ILE A 143 38.40 21.97 55.78
C ILE A 143 38.85 22.75 57.02
N TYR A 144 38.48 24.02 57.16
CA TYR A 144 38.83 24.82 58.33
C TYR A 144 38.22 24.26 59.62
N LYS A 145 36.97 23.78 59.57
CA LYS A 145 36.34 23.07 60.70
C LYS A 145 37.06 21.77 61.03
N GLY A 146 37.50 21.01 60.04
CA GLY A 146 38.29 19.78 60.20
C GLY A 146 39.68 20.03 60.79
N LEU A 147 40.28 21.19 60.49
CA LEU A 147 41.52 21.68 61.11
C LEU A 147 41.32 22.18 62.55
N GLY A 148 40.09 22.17 63.07
CA GLY A 148 39.77 22.54 64.45
C GLY A 148 39.39 24.01 64.64
N PHE A 149 39.24 24.80 63.58
CA PHE A 149 38.79 26.19 63.66
C PHE A 149 37.26 26.27 63.52
N GLU A 150 36.57 26.65 64.59
CA GLU A 150 35.12 26.79 64.60
C GLU A 150 34.73 28.24 64.90
N PRO A 151 34.25 29.00 63.89
CA PRO A 151 33.81 30.39 64.10
C PRO A 151 32.46 30.41 64.83
N VAL A 152 32.37 31.27 65.84
CA VAL A 152 31.15 31.51 66.60
C VAL A 152 30.61 32.90 66.22
N PRO A 153 29.50 32.97 65.48
CA PRO A 153 28.88 34.24 65.14
C PRO A 153 28.22 34.88 66.36
N ASP A 154 28.25 36.20 66.42
CA ASP A 154 27.46 37.00 67.37
C ASP A 154 26.00 37.11 66.90
N LYS A 155 25.13 37.69 67.74
CA LYS A 155 23.70 37.92 67.48
C LYS A 155 23.41 38.70 66.19
N HIS A 156 24.40 39.39 65.65
CA HIS A 156 24.33 40.17 64.41
C HIS A 156 24.92 39.45 63.18
N GLY A 157 25.36 38.19 63.32
CA GLY A 157 25.92 37.39 62.22
C GLY A 157 27.40 37.63 61.91
N ASN A 158 28.08 38.53 62.64
CA ASN A 158 29.52 38.76 62.52
C ASN A 158 30.32 37.76 63.37
N ILE A 159 31.50 37.36 62.90
CA ILE A 159 32.38 36.45 63.66
C ILE A 159 32.98 37.23 64.84
N ALA A 160 32.49 36.95 66.05
CA ALA A 160 33.02 37.60 67.27
C ALA A 160 34.14 36.78 67.91
N LYS A 161 34.07 35.45 67.83
CA LYS A 161 35.03 34.54 68.47
C LYS A 161 35.30 33.35 67.58
N ILE A 162 36.50 32.77 67.69
CA ILE A 162 36.84 31.48 67.09
C ILE A 162 37.26 30.53 68.20
N LEU A 163 36.72 29.32 68.14
CA LEU A 163 37.17 28.19 68.92
C LEU A 163 38.26 27.46 68.13
N VAL A 164 39.41 27.22 68.75
CA VAL A 164 40.51 26.46 68.17
C VAL A 164 40.65 25.17 68.97
N ARG A 165 40.44 24.03 68.31
CA ARG A 165 40.69 22.70 68.89
C ARG A 165 42.11 22.27 68.51
N GLY A 166 42.98 22.18 69.51
CA GLY A 166 44.36 21.71 69.34
C GLY A 166 44.45 20.19 69.20
N GLN A 167 45.66 19.68 68.94
CA GLN A 167 45.89 18.23 68.84
C GLN A 167 45.77 17.53 70.21
N SER A 168 46.00 18.29 71.28
CA SER A 168 45.97 17.85 72.67
C SER A 168 44.56 17.76 73.28
N ALA A 169 43.51 17.80 72.46
CA ALA A 169 42.08 17.82 72.85
C ALA A 169 41.62 19.06 73.65
N ASP A 170 42.49 20.05 73.84
CA ASP A 170 42.17 21.33 74.45
C ASP A 170 41.44 22.27 73.48
N ILE A 171 40.47 23.03 74.01
CA ILE A 171 39.68 24.01 73.24
C ILE A 171 40.04 25.42 73.72
N HIS A 172 40.64 26.21 72.83
CA HIS A 172 41.00 27.59 73.09
C HIS A 172 39.98 28.54 72.47
N VAL A 173 39.58 29.57 73.22
CA VAL A 173 38.67 30.61 72.73
C VAL A 173 39.48 31.87 72.43
N VAL A 174 39.45 32.32 71.16
CA VAL A 174 40.06 33.57 70.73
C VAL A 174 38.97 34.58 70.40
N ASP A 175 39.01 35.73 71.08
CA ASP A 175 38.06 36.83 70.93
C ASP A 175 38.67 37.94 70.05
N PHE A 176 37.94 38.36 69.01
CA PHE A 176 38.40 39.36 68.05
C PHE A 176 38.12 40.81 68.48
N ASN A 177 37.39 41.02 69.58
CA ASN A 177 37.01 42.35 70.06
C ASN A 177 38.18 43.16 70.68
N ASN A 178 39.40 42.60 70.73
CA ASN A 178 40.55 43.19 71.40
C ASN A 178 41.37 44.16 70.53
N GLY A 179 40.94 44.47 69.30
CA GLY A 179 41.55 45.49 68.44
C GLY A 179 43.01 45.22 67.99
N LYS A 180 43.50 43.98 68.11
CA LYS A 180 44.84 43.59 67.64
C LYS A 180 44.90 43.54 66.10
N PRO A 181 46.07 43.73 65.48
CA PRO A 181 46.21 43.57 64.04
C PRO A 181 46.02 42.11 63.61
N ASP A 182 45.47 41.89 62.41
CA ASP A 182 45.14 40.57 61.87
C ASP A 182 46.32 39.59 61.83
N LEU A 183 47.54 40.11 61.67
CA LEU A 183 48.77 39.32 61.68
C LEU A 183 49.00 38.63 63.04
N GLU A 184 48.75 39.34 64.14
CA GLU A 184 48.91 38.80 65.49
C GLU A 184 47.86 37.73 65.79
N TYR A 185 46.62 37.93 65.34
CA TYR A 185 45.57 36.92 65.47
C TYR A 185 45.91 35.66 64.66
N THR A 186 46.40 35.82 63.43
CA THR A 186 46.79 34.69 62.58
C THR A 186 47.90 33.86 63.24
N GLN A 187 48.95 34.50 63.76
CA GLN A 187 50.03 33.81 64.47
C GLN A 187 49.53 33.11 65.73
N LEU A 188 48.62 33.74 66.49
CA LEU A 188 48.03 33.15 67.69
C LEU A 188 47.19 31.93 67.36
N LEU A 189 46.30 32.01 66.36
CA LEU A 189 45.44 30.91 65.93
C LEU A 189 46.25 29.70 65.49
N TRP A 190 47.28 29.89 64.66
CA TRP A 190 48.16 28.80 64.23
C TRP A 190 48.98 28.21 65.38
N LYS A 191 49.48 29.05 66.30
CA LYS A 191 50.19 28.56 67.49
C LYS A 191 49.30 27.69 68.37
N LEU A 192 48.03 28.08 68.55
CA LEU A 192 47.06 27.33 69.35
C LEU A 192 46.59 26.05 68.65
N ALA A 193 46.50 26.04 67.32
CA ALA A 193 46.15 24.84 66.56
C ALA A 193 47.27 23.79 66.55
N CYS A 194 48.54 24.21 66.67
CA CYS A 194 49.69 23.32 66.76
C CYS A 194 50.06 22.90 68.19
N SER A 195 49.33 23.38 69.21
CA SER A 195 49.51 23.02 70.62
C SER A 195 48.64 21.82 71.00
#